data_AF-A0A2D6M8G9-F1
#
_entry.id   AF-A0A2D6M8G9-F1
#
_cell.length_a   1.000
_cell.length_b   1.000
_cell.length_c   1.000
_cell.angle_alpha   90.00
_cell.angle_beta   90.00
_cell.angle_gamma   90.00
#
_symmetry.space_group_name_H-M   'P 1'
#
loop_
_entity.id
_entity.type
_entity.pdbx_description
1 polymer ?
#
loop_
_entity_poly.entity_id
_entity_poly.type
_entity_poly.pdbx_seq_one_letter_code
_entity_poly.pdbx_strand_id
1 'polypeptide(L)'
;MKAQTRDKSKSKKNYYFTNRTQDAIGEFLDETNGMTKDERDILYAAEIKPALSKLVENLIFIYGINSSDQDYESLKHDCVVFIYENLHKFKPERGSKAFSYFNIVAKNWLILKAKQSTRRAKFNVLYSDRNTTEDITKYNLQQDVVKPVEEDVVKNEFFVLLTEEIDKWKVKTKNKKEQSVLDAIHQLFNNIDNINIYDKKAIFIYLKEMTGMNTKQLCVNINKIRARYGRFKKRYHRDIV
;
A
#
# COMPACT_ATOMS: atom_id res chain seq x y z
N MET A 1 6.98 -51.58 -18.13
CA MET A 1 8.03 -50.54 -18.12
C MET A 1 7.47 -49.33 -17.38
N LYS A 2 7.93 -49.03 -16.15
CA LYS A 2 7.48 -47.86 -15.40
C LYS A 2 8.27 -46.64 -15.88
N ALA A 3 7.59 -45.65 -16.46
CA ALA A 3 8.20 -44.40 -16.89
C ALA A 3 8.69 -43.63 -15.65
N GLN A 4 10.01 -43.41 -15.57
CA GLN A 4 10.61 -42.51 -14.58
C GLN A 4 10.29 -41.07 -15.00
N THR A 5 9.41 -40.41 -14.27
CA THR A 5 9.20 -38.97 -14.39
C THR A 5 10.44 -38.24 -13.89
N ARG A 6 11.14 -37.57 -14.81
CA ARG A 6 12.33 -36.77 -14.55
C ARG A 6 11.93 -35.54 -13.74
N ASP A 7 12.32 -35.52 -12.46
CA ASP A 7 12.02 -34.42 -11.55
C ASP A 7 12.77 -33.15 -12.03
N LYS A 8 12.03 -32.10 -12.41
CA LYS A 8 12.63 -30.84 -12.87
C LYS A 8 13.23 -30.14 -11.65
N SER A 9 14.57 -30.08 -11.59
CA SER A 9 15.31 -29.24 -10.64
C SER A 9 14.71 -27.83 -10.61
N LYS A 10 14.18 -27.42 -9.46
CA LYS A 10 13.62 -26.07 -9.26
C LYS A 10 14.75 -25.06 -9.40
N SER A 11 14.71 -24.26 -10.45
CA SER A 11 15.63 -23.13 -10.65
C SER A 11 15.67 -22.26 -9.39
N LYS A 12 16.87 -22.01 -8.85
CA LYS A 12 17.06 -21.07 -7.72
C LYS A 12 16.51 -19.70 -8.16
N LYS A 13 15.52 -19.18 -7.44
CA LYS A 13 14.98 -17.85 -7.68
C LYS A 13 15.98 -16.83 -7.18
N ASN A 14 16.50 -15.98 -8.06
CA ASN A 14 17.42 -14.90 -7.72
C ASN A 14 16.65 -13.74 -7.08
N TYR A 15 16.49 -13.80 -5.76
CA TYR A 15 15.88 -12.73 -4.98
C TYR A 15 16.88 -11.62 -4.70
N TYR A 16 16.51 -10.37 -4.98
CA TYR A 16 17.31 -9.18 -4.68
C TYR A 16 17.19 -8.73 -3.23
N PHE A 17 16.19 -9.23 -2.51
CA PHE A 17 16.00 -9.03 -1.08
C PHE A 17 16.12 -10.39 -0.40
N THR A 18 17.22 -10.61 0.31
CA THR A 18 17.54 -11.90 0.92
C THR A 18 17.44 -11.82 2.44
N ASN A 19 17.56 -12.97 3.13
CA ASN A 19 17.69 -12.98 4.59
C ASN A 19 18.90 -12.14 5.04
N ARG A 20 20.00 -12.17 4.28
CA ARG A 20 21.19 -11.33 4.57
C ARG A 20 20.86 -9.85 4.58
N THR A 21 20.06 -9.37 3.62
CA THR A 21 19.61 -7.97 3.59
C THR A 21 18.75 -7.63 4.81
N GLN A 22 17.87 -8.53 5.24
CA GLN A 22 17.06 -8.33 6.44
C GLN A 22 17.92 -8.25 7.69
N ASP A 23 18.91 -9.14 7.82
CA ASP A 23 19.85 -9.15 8.95
C ASP A 23 20.72 -7.90 8.94
N ALA A 24 21.23 -7.48 7.78
CA ALA A 24 22.01 -6.25 7.61
C ALA A 24 21.20 -5.00 8.00
N ILE A 25 19.89 -4.95 7.70
CA ILE A 25 19.02 -3.87 8.17
C ILE A 25 18.85 -3.92 9.70
N GLY A 26 18.78 -5.12 10.29
CA GLY A 26 18.78 -5.29 11.74
C GLY A 26 20.07 -4.77 12.38
N GLU A 27 21.22 -5.18 11.85
CA GLU A 27 22.55 -4.73 12.28
C GLU A 27 22.70 -3.21 12.12
N PHE A 28 22.25 -2.64 11.00
CA PHE A 28 22.33 -1.20 10.75
C PHE A 28 21.53 -0.38 11.78
N LEU A 29 20.41 -0.93 12.26
CA LEU A 29 19.51 -0.27 13.21
C LEU A 29 19.85 -0.53 14.68
N ASP A 30 20.69 -1.52 14.96
CA ASP A 30 21.11 -1.84 16.31
C ASP A 30 22.16 -0.84 16.79
N GLU A 31 21.76 0.07 17.67
CA GLU A 31 22.68 1.06 18.25
C GLU A 31 23.62 0.44 19.30
N THR A 32 23.35 -0.80 19.76
CA THR A 32 24.11 -1.47 20.82
C THR A 32 25.34 -2.24 20.30
N ASN A 33 25.44 -2.44 18.99
CA ASN A 33 26.51 -3.20 18.35
C ASN A 33 27.86 -2.48 18.29
N GLY A 34 27.94 -1.22 18.74
CA GLY A 34 29.18 -0.43 18.78
C GLY A 34 29.77 -0.07 17.42
N MET A 35 29.00 -0.24 16.33
CA MET A 35 29.46 -0.01 14.96
C MET A 35 29.75 1.48 14.72
N THR A 36 30.92 1.76 14.15
CA THR A 36 31.31 3.12 13.74
C THR A 36 30.49 3.59 12.54
N LYS A 37 30.50 4.91 12.29
CA LYS A 37 29.79 5.49 11.15
C LYS A 37 30.27 4.91 9.81
N ASP A 38 31.58 4.74 9.66
CA ASP A 38 32.19 4.24 8.43
C ASP A 38 31.79 2.78 8.16
N GLU A 39 31.74 1.95 9.20
CA GLU A 39 31.27 0.57 9.09
C GLU A 39 29.78 0.49 8.71
N ARG A 40 28.94 1.39 9.24
CA ARG A 40 27.52 1.48 8.85
C ARG A 40 27.36 1.89 7.39
N ASP A 41 28.17 2.84 6.92
CA ASP A 41 28.14 3.29 5.54
C ASP A 41 28.58 2.17 4.58
N ILE A 42 29.59 1.38 4.96
CA ILE A 42 30.02 0.18 4.21
C ILE A 42 28.91 -0.87 4.17
N LEU A 43 28.30 -1.20 5.32
CA LEU A 43 27.19 -2.16 5.40
C LEU A 43 26.01 -1.72 4.53
N TYR A 44 25.65 -0.44 4.60
CA TYR A 44 24.58 0.12 3.80
C TYR A 44 24.90 0.05 2.30
N ALA A 45 26.10 0.46 1.89
CA ALA A 45 26.51 0.47 0.49
C ALA A 45 26.58 -0.94 -0.12
N ALA A 46 27.03 -1.92 0.66
CA ALA A 46 27.23 -3.30 0.19
C ALA A 46 25.95 -4.13 0.17
N GLU A 47 25.14 -4.08 1.24
CA GLU A 47 24.05 -5.04 1.45
C GLU A 47 22.65 -4.42 1.31
N ILE A 48 22.47 -3.20 1.79
CA ILE A 48 21.13 -2.58 1.90
C ILE A 48 20.77 -1.80 0.63
N LYS A 49 21.67 -0.91 0.18
CA LYS A 49 21.45 -0.03 -0.97
C LYS A 49 21.18 -0.80 -2.27
N PRO A 50 21.91 -1.87 -2.63
CA PRO A 50 21.63 -2.60 -3.86
C PRO A 50 20.26 -3.27 -3.84
N ALA A 51 19.86 -3.83 -2.69
CA ALA A 51 18.56 -4.46 -2.50
C ALA A 51 17.40 -3.45 -2.58
N LEU A 52 17.54 -2.28 -1.94
CA LEU A 52 16.56 -1.20 -2.02
C LEU A 52 16.48 -0.60 -3.42
N SER A 53 17.61 -0.40 -4.09
CA SER A 53 17.65 0.10 -5.47
C SER A 53 16.89 -0.85 -6.41
N LYS A 54 17.13 -2.16 -6.30
CA LYS A 54 16.42 -3.14 -7.14
C LYS A 54 14.95 -3.27 -6.79
N LEU A 55 14.59 -3.12 -5.50
CA LEU A 55 13.19 -3.03 -5.06
C LEU A 55 12.47 -1.87 -5.77
N VAL A 56 13.03 -0.67 -5.66
CA VAL A 56 12.43 0.56 -6.22
C VAL A 56 12.37 0.49 -7.74
N GLU A 57 13.44 0.04 -8.40
CA GLU A 57 13.47 -0.21 -9.84
C GLU A 57 12.32 -1.12 -10.27
N ASN A 58 12.16 -2.28 -9.62
CA ASN A 58 11.08 -3.20 -9.94
C ASN A 58 9.70 -2.55 -9.72
N LEU A 59 9.54 -1.76 -8.65
CA LEU A 59 8.29 -1.05 -8.40
C LEU A 59 7.98 -0.02 -9.50
N ILE A 60 8.96 0.76 -9.93
CA ILE A 60 8.76 1.74 -11.01
C ILE A 60 8.32 1.02 -12.29
N PHE A 61 8.97 -0.08 -12.66
CA PHE A 61 8.61 -0.85 -13.84
C PHE A 61 7.26 -1.55 -13.73
N ILE A 62 6.98 -2.23 -12.62
CA ILE A 62 5.72 -2.97 -12.41
C ILE A 62 4.53 -2.02 -12.43
N TYR A 63 4.65 -0.86 -11.77
CA TYR A 63 3.56 0.10 -11.66
C TYR A 63 3.54 1.15 -12.78
N GLY A 64 4.45 1.06 -13.76
CA GLY A 64 4.55 2.00 -14.88
C GLY A 64 4.64 3.47 -14.43
N ILE A 65 5.29 3.72 -13.29
CA ILE A 65 5.28 5.05 -12.67
C ILE A 65 6.24 5.96 -13.43
N ASN A 66 5.67 6.79 -14.29
CA ASN A 66 6.39 7.85 -14.98
C ASN A 66 6.04 9.19 -14.35
N SER A 67 7.05 9.93 -13.89
CA SER A 67 6.88 11.33 -13.48
C SER A 67 7.12 12.21 -14.70
N SER A 68 6.20 13.14 -14.98
CA SER A 68 6.36 14.09 -16.09
C SER A 68 7.56 15.02 -15.91
N ASP A 69 7.98 15.22 -14.65
CA ASP A 69 8.97 16.22 -14.26
C ASP A 69 10.37 15.64 -13.92
N GLN A 70 10.53 14.31 -13.85
CA GLN A 70 11.79 13.66 -13.43
C GLN A 70 12.08 12.42 -14.28
N ASP A 71 13.35 12.23 -14.61
CA ASP A 71 13.82 11.02 -15.27
C ASP A 71 13.79 9.81 -14.32
N TYR A 72 13.82 8.62 -14.92
CA TYR A 72 13.74 7.34 -14.21
C TYR A 72 14.84 7.19 -13.14
N GLU A 73 16.09 7.54 -13.46
CA GLU A 73 17.21 7.36 -12.54
C GLU A 73 17.09 8.31 -11.34
N SER A 74 16.71 9.57 -11.56
CA SER A 74 16.44 10.51 -10.46
C SER A 74 15.26 10.06 -9.59
N LEU A 75 14.17 9.59 -10.18
CA LEU A 75 13.01 9.11 -9.42
C LEU A 75 13.36 7.89 -8.54
N LYS A 76 14.15 6.96 -9.10
CA LYS A 76 14.67 5.80 -8.35
C LYS A 76 15.58 6.26 -7.22
N HIS A 77 16.52 7.17 -7.49
CA HIS A 77 17.44 7.70 -6.49
C HIS A 77 16.71 8.39 -5.34
N ASP A 78 15.80 9.31 -5.65
CA ASP A 78 14.98 10.04 -4.67
C ASP A 78 14.21 9.07 -3.75
N CYS A 79 13.62 8.02 -4.31
CA CYS A 79 12.88 7.04 -3.52
C CYS A 79 13.81 6.23 -2.60
N VAL A 80 15.00 5.85 -3.07
CA VAL A 80 15.99 5.14 -2.24
C VAL A 80 16.50 6.02 -1.10
N VAL A 81 16.80 7.30 -1.39
CA VAL A 81 17.20 8.29 -0.36
C VAL A 81 16.09 8.47 0.67
N PHE A 82 14.83 8.60 0.23
CA PHE A 82 13.69 8.68 1.14
C PHE A 82 13.59 7.46 2.07
N ILE A 83 13.79 6.25 1.54
CA ILE A 83 13.78 5.04 2.36
C ILE A 83 14.92 5.06 3.37
N TYR A 84 16.13 5.46 2.96
CA TYR A 84 17.29 5.60 3.83
C TYR A 84 17.03 6.57 5.00
N GLU A 85 16.51 7.76 4.71
CA GLU A 85 16.15 8.75 5.74
C GLU A 85 15.12 8.21 6.74
N ASN A 86 14.24 7.31 6.29
CA ASN A 86 13.18 6.72 7.11
C ASN A 86 13.52 5.31 7.63
N LEU A 87 14.75 4.82 7.42
CA LEU A 87 15.14 3.46 7.76
C LEU A 87 15.00 3.20 9.27
N HIS A 88 15.35 4.20 10.08
CA HIS A 88 15.21 4.20 11.55
C HIS A 88 13.77 3.96 12.06
N LYS A 89 12.75 4.14 11.22
CA LYS A 89 11.34 3.90 11.59
C LYS A 89 10.97 2.41 11.56
N PHE A 90 11.76 1.59 10.88
CA PHE A 90 11.57 0.15 10.86
C PHE A 90 11.95 -0.45 12.22
N LYS A 91 11.12 -1.35 12.73
CA LYS A 91 11.34 -2.03 14.02
C LYS A 91 11.36 -3.55 13.81
N PRO A 92 12.54 -4.19 13.80
CA PRO A 92 12.66 -5.63 13.61
C PRO A 92 11.88 -6.44 14.67
N GLU A 93 11.81 -5.95 15.90
CA GLU A 93 11.10 -6.55 17.04
C GLU A 93 9.61 -6.85 16.78
N ARG A 94 8.98 -6.14 15.84
CA ARG A 94 7.56 -6.34 15.49
C ARG A 94 7.30 -7.58 14.65
N GLY A 95 8.35 -8.33 14.26
CA GLY A 95 8.25 -9.54 13.45
C GLY A 95 7.86 -9.29 11.99
N SER A 96 7.75 -8.03 11.57
CA SER A 96 7.49 -7.67 10.17
C SER A 96 8.77 -7.79 9.34
N LYS A 97 8.72 -8.53 8.23
CA LYS A 97 9.84 -8.65 7.28
C LYS A 97 10.16 -7.30 6.65
N ALA A 98 11.45 -6.98 6.57
CA ALA A 98 11.94 -5.71 6.02
C ALA A 98 11.44 -5.49 4.58
N PHE A 99 11.51 -6.52 3.74
CA PHE A 99 10.98 -6.49 2.37
C PHE A 99 9.54 -6.00 2.31
N SER A 100 8.63 -6.61 3.08
CA SER A 100 7.20 -6.28 3.08
C SER A 100 6.95 -4.84 3.55
N TYR A 101 7.69 -4.39 4.56
CA TYR A 101 7.58 -3.03 5.07
C TYR A 101 8.03 -2.00 4.02
N PHE A 102 9.25 -2.14 3.49
CA PHE A 102 9.80 -1.19 2.53
C PHE A 102 9.10 -1.23 1.18
N ASN A 103 8.53 -2.37 0.77
CA ASN A 103 7.70 -2.45 -0.43
C ASN A 103 6.48 -1.52 -0.35
N ILE A 104 5.77 -1.55 0.79
CA ILE A 104 4.60 -0.69 1.02
C ILE A 104 5.02 0.79 1.09
N VAL A 105 6.11 1.09 1.81
CA VAL A 105 6.61 2.46 1.98
C VAL A 105 7.04 3.06 0.64
N ALA A 106 7.85 2.33 -0.13
CA ALA A 106 8.35 2.76 -1.45
C ALA A 106 7.20 2.98 -2.45
N LYS A 107 6.27 2.03 -2.54
CA LYS A 107 5.08 2.15 -3.40
C LYS A 107 4.25 3.39 -3.07
N ASN A 108 3.97 3.61 -1.78
CA ASN A 108 3.20 4.79 -1.36
C ASN A 108 3.90 6.10 -1.72
N TRP A 109 5.22 6.16 -1.53
CA TRP A 109 6.01 7.32 -1.90
C TRP A 109 5.97 7.58 -3.41
N LEU A 110 6.20 6.56 -4.23
CA LEU A 110 6.18 6.67 -5.69
C LEU A 110 4.81 7.14 -6.23
N ILE A 111 3.71 6.59 -5.69
CA ILE A 111 2.35 7.01 -6.05
C ILE A 111 2.11 8.48 -5.68
N LEU A 112 2.53 8.91 -4.49
CA LEU A 112 2.38 10.29 -4.05
C LEU A 112 3.20 11.25 -4.93
N LYS A 113 4.45 10.87 -5.26
CA LYS A 113 5.33 11.64 -6.12
C LYS A 113 4.75 11.80 -7.53
N ALA A 114 4.25 10.71 -8.12
CA ALA A 114 3.58 10.75 -9.42
C ALA A 114 2.35 11.67 -9.41
N LYS A 115 1.49 11.56 -8.38
CA LYS A 115 0.32 12.46 -8.22
C LYS A 115 0.71 13.92 -8.08
N GLN A 116 1.81 14.22 -7.37
CA GLN A 116 2.32 15.59 -7.26
C GLN A 116 2.82 16.11 -8.60
N SER A 117 3.55 15.29 -9.37
CA SER A 117 4.04 15.65 -10.70
C SER A 117 2.87 15.94 -11.65
N THR A 118 1.86 15.08 -11.71
CA THR A 118 0.66 15.32 -12.54
C THR A 118 -0.07 16.61 -12.13
N ARG A 119 -0.16 16.93 -10.83
CA ARG A 119 -0.77 18.19 -10.37
C ARG A 119 0.04 19.41 -10.79
N ARG A 120 1.38 19.34 -10.72
CA ARG A 120 2.27 20.41 -11.17
C ARG A 120 2.19 20.61 -12.68
N ALA A 121 2.21 19.53 -13.46
CA ALA A 121 2.01 19.59 -14.90
C ALA A 121 0.68 20.27 -15.26
N LYS A 122 -0.43 19.90 -14.60
CA LYS A 122 -1.74 20.55 -14.78
C LYS A 122 -1.72 22.03 -14.43
N PHE A 123 -1.05 22.40 -13.34
CA PHE A 123 -0.89 23.80 -12.94
C PHE A 123 -0.07 24.58 -13.97
N ASN A 124 1.07 24.05 -14.41
CA ASN A 124 1.93 24.70 -15.39
C ASN A 124 1.20 24.90 -16.73
N VAL A 125 0.40 23.93 -17.18
CA VAL A 125 -0.46 24.07 -18.37
C VAL A 125 -1.51 25.16 -18.16
N LEU A 126 -2.15 25.25 -16.98
CA LEU A 126 -3.15 26.28 -16.71
C LEU A 126 -2.57 27.70 -16.75
N TYR A 127 -1.27 27.86 -16.47
CA TYR A 127 -0.56 29.14 -16.54
C TYR A 127 0.10 29.39 -17.89
N SER A 128 0.46 28.34 -18.63
CA SER A 128 1.02 28.47 -19.98
C SER A 128 -0.05 28.63 -21.06
N ASP A 129 -1.28 28.15 -20.81
CA ASP A 129 -2.35 28.15 -21.79
C ASP A 129 -3.21 29.43 -21.71
N ARG A 130 -2.64 30.50 -22.27
CA ARG A 130 -3.40 31.51 -23.01
C ARG A 130 -3.41 31.21 -24.52
N ASN A 131 -2.82 30.12 -25.01
CA ASN A 131 -2.71 29.77 -26.43
C ASN A 131 -2.09 28.35 -26.62
N THR A 132 -2.82 27.23 -26.50
CA THR A 132 -2.71 25.97 -27.29
C THR A 132 -3.50 24.81 -26.68
N THR A 133 -4.72 24.59 -27.18
CA THR A 133 -5.66 23.53 -26.76
C THR A 133 -5.47 22.16 -27.46
N GLU A 134 -4.24 21.74 -27.78
CA GLU A 134 -4.03 20.50 -28.57
C GLU A 134 -3.28 19.36 -27.85
N ASP A 135 -2.53 19.59 -26.76
CA ASP A 135 -1.70 18.55 -26.13
C ASP A 135 -2.35 17.76 -24.97
N ILE A 136 -3.57 18.14 -24.56
CA ILE A 136 -4.21 17.63 -23.34
C ILE A 136 -4.68 16.16 -23.48
N THR A 137 -4.86 15.65 -24.70
CA THR A 137 -5.42 14.31 -24.95
C THR A 137 -4.38 13.19 -24.87
N LYS A 138 -3.08 13.47 -25.05
CA LYS A 138 -2.04 12.41 -25.08
C LYS A 138 -1.59 11.94 -23.69
N TYR A 139 -1.67 12.81 -22.67
CA TYR A 139 -1.22 12.49 -21.31
C TYR A 139 -2.22 11.70 -20.46
N ASN A 140 -3.47 11.55 -20.91
CA ASN A 140 -4.52 10.87 -20.14
C ASN A 140 -4.73 9.39 -20.53
N LEU A 141 -4.08 8.88 -21.58
CA LEU A 141 -4.35 7.54 -22.14
C LEU A 141 -3.40 6.41 -21.65
N GLN A 142 -2.44 6.70 -20.76
CA GLN A 142 -1.51 5.69 -20.22
C GLN A 142 -1.69 5.40 -18.71
N GLN A 143 -2.82 5.80 -18.11
CA GLN A 143 -3.07 5.59 -16.68
C GLN A 143 -3.88 4.32 -16.32
N ASP A 144 -4.14 3.43 -17.28
CA ASP A 144 -4.51 2.06 -16.94
C ASP A 144 -3.24 1.26 -16.59
N VAL A 145 -2.71 1.59 -15.42
CA VAL A 145 -1.63 0.85 -14.76
C VAL A 145 -2.10 -0.59 -14.60
N VAL A 146 -1.47 -1.51 -15.33
CA VAL A 146 -1.61 -2.95 -15.11
C VAL A 146 -1.16 -3.24 -13.68
N LYS A 147 -2.14 -3.39 -12.79
CA LYS A 147 -1.93 -3.66 -11.36
C LYS A 147 -1.30 -5.06 -11.21
N PRO A 148 -0.31 -5.25 -10.31
CA PRO A 148 0.21 -6.58 -10.03
C PRO A 148 -0.90 -7.46 -9.43
N VAL A 149 -1.26 -8.48 -10.19
CA VAL A 149 -2.41 -9.38 -9.97
C VAL A 149 -2.45 -9.96 -8.55
N GLU A 150 -1.29 -10.22 -7.93
CA GLU A 150 -1.23 -10.91 -6.63
C GLU A 150 -1.67 -10.03 -5.43
N GLU A 151 -1.36 -8.73 -5.42
CA GLU A 151 -1.80 -7.83 -4.33
C GLU A 151 -3.29 -7.49 -4.44
N ASP A 152 -3.80 -7.35 -5.66
CA ASP A 152 -5.22 -7.14 -5.90
C ASP A 152 -6.02 -8.40 -5.57
N VAL A 153 -5.51 -9.60 -5.86
CA VAL A 153 -6.19 -10.85 -5.48
C VAL A 153 -6.31 -10.96 -3.95
N VAL A 154 -5.24 -10.74 -3.19
CA VAL A 154 -5.28 -10.84 -1.72
C VAL A 154 -6.12 -9.71 -1.10
N LYS A 155 -6.05 -8.48 -1.63
CA LYS A 155 -6.90 -7.38 -1.17
C LYS A 155 -8.36 -7.63 -1.53
N ASN A 156 -8.65 -8.08 -2.75
CA ASN A 156 -10.00 -8.45 -3.18
C ASN A 156 -10.55 -9.59 -2.34
N GLU A 157 -9.76 -10.61 -2.04
CA GLU A 157 -10.17 -11.72 -1.17
C GLU A 157 -10.52 -11.24 0.23
N PHE A 158 -9.68 -10.40 0.85
CA PHE A 158 -9.99 -9.78 2.15
C PHE A 158 -11.28 -8.96 2.10
N PHE A 159 -11.47 -8.14 1.06
CA PHE A 159 -12.65 -7.31 0.89
C PHE A 159 -13.92 -8.14 0.66
N VAL A 160 -13.85 -9.19 -0.15
CA VAL A 160 -14.96 -10.13 -0.39
C VAL A 160 -15.36 -10.80 0.93
N LEU A 161 -14.41 -11.39 1.66
CA LEU A 161 -14.68 -12.04 2.94
C LEU A 161 -15.18 -11.07 4.01
N LEU A 162 -14.69 -9.83 4.01
CA LEU A 162 -15.16 -8.80 4.93
C LEU A 162 -16.60 -8.41 4.61
N THR A 163 -16.96 -8.23 3.33
CA THR A 163 -18.32 -7.89 2.90
C THR A 163 -19.29 -9.01 3.28
N GLU A 164 -18.94 -10.27 3.04
CA GLU A 164 -19.74 -11.42 3.48
C GLU A 164 -19.95 -11.45 5.02
N GLU A 165 -18.92 -11.12 5.80
CA GLU A 165 -19.04 -11.04 7.25
C GLU A 165 -19.92 -9.87 7.70
N ILE A 166 -19.85 -8.73 7.02
CA ILE A 166 -20.74 -7.59 7.25
C ILE A 166 -22.20 -8.00 6.99
N ASP A 167 -22.48 -8.74 5.92
CA ASP A 167 -23.83 -9.24 5.65
C ASP A 167 -24.31 -10.22 6.72
N LYS A 168 -23.45 -11.13 7.19
CA LYS A 168 -23.77 -11.99 8.34
C LYS A 168 -24.05 -11.16 9.60
N TRP A 169 -23.32 -10.08 9.84
CA TRP A 169 -23.57 -9.18 10.97
C TRP A 169 -24.89 -8.45 10.83
N LYS A 170 -25.28 -8.03 9.62
CA LYS A 170 -26.57 -7.40 9.34
C LYS A 170 -27.72 -8.34 9.72
N VAL A 171 -27.70 -9.58 9.22
CA VAL A 171 -28.74 -10.59 9.51
C VAL A 171 -28.84 -10.91 11.01
N LYS A 172 -27.70 -11.00 11.72
CA LYS A 172 -27.68 -11.31 13.15
C LYS A 172 -28.09 -10.14 14.05
N THR A 173 -28.06 -8.91 13.55
CA THR A 173 -28.28 -7.71 14.37
C THR A 173 -29.76 -7.38 14.44
N LYS A 174 -30.35 -7.51 15.64
CA LYS A 174 -31.75 -7.14 15.90
C LYS A 174 -31.96 -5.63 16.11
N ASN A 175 -30.88 -4.88 16.33
CA ASN A 175 -30.95 -3.45 16.61
C ASN A 175 -30.99 -2.64 15.32
N LYS A 176 -32.13 -2.01 15.03
CA LYS A 176 -32.35 -1.17 13.84
C LYS A 176 -31.28 -0.11 13.61
N LYS A 177 -30.76 0.50 14.68
CA LYS A 177 -29.71 1.54 14.57
C LYS A 177 -28.38 0.93 14.13
N GLU A 178 -28.00 -0.18 14.74
CA GLU A 178 -26.76 -0.87 14.36
C GLU A 178 -26.85 -1.44 12.95
N GLN A 179 -28.03 -1.93 12.55
CA GLN A 179 -28.31 -2.38 11.18
C GLN A 179 -28.16 -1.24 10.17
N SER A 180 -28.75 -0.07 10.44
CA SER A 180 -28.61 1.11 9.57
C SER A 180 -27.15 1.55 9.37
N VAL A 181 -26.30 1.46 10.42
CA VAL A 181 -24.87 1.76 10.27
C VAL A 181 -24.15 0.70 9.44
N LEU A 182 -24.50 -0.59 9.60
CA LEU A 182 -23.94 -1.65 8.76
C LEU A 182 -24.37 -1.52 7.29
N ASP A 183 -25.61 -1.10 7.03
CA ASP A 183 -26.12 -0.82 5.68
C ASP A 183 -25.37 0.35 5.04
N ALA A 184 -25.13 1.43 5.79
CA ALA A 184 -24.35 2.56 5.30
C ALA A 184 -22.89 2.17 4.99
N ILE A 185 -22.27 1.34 5.83
CA ILE A 185 -20.91 0.82 5.57
C ILE A 185 -20.90 -0.07 4.33
N HIS A 186 -21.89 -0.94 4.16
CA HIS A 186 -22.00 -1.81 2.99
C HIS A 186 -22.16 -1.00 1.70
N GLN A 187 -23.01 0.02 1.71
CA GLN A 187 -23.20 0.91 0.57
C GLN A 187 -21.96 1.79 0.30
N LEU A 188 -21.20 2.17 1.34
CA LEU A 188 -19.90 2.84 1.18
C LEU A 188 -18.90 1.94 0.43
N PHE A 189 -18.84 0.65 0.77
CA PHE A 189 -17.93 -0.30 0.09
C PHE A 189 -18.32 -0.57 -1.35
N ASN A 190 -19.62 -0.70 -1.65
CA ASN A 190 -20.11 -0.89 -3.01
C ASN A 190 -19.84 0.31 -3.93
N ASN A 191 -19.69 1.51 -3.36
CA ASN A 191 -19.44 2.74 -4.11
C ASN A 191 -17.99 3.24 -3.97
N ILE A 192 -17.06 2.38 -3.51
CA ILE A 192 -15.69 2.82 -3.18
C ILE A 192 -14.97 3.44 -4.38
N ASP A 193 -15.26 2.95 -5.61
CA ASP A 193 -14.69 3.48 -6.85
C ASP A 193 -15.21 4.87 -7.21
N ASN A 194 -16.41 5.22 -6.73
CA ASN A 194 -17.06 6.53 -6.95
C ASN A 194 -16.75 7.54 -5.83
N ILE A 195 -16.10 7.12 -4.76
CA ILE A 195 -15.81 7.98 -3.60
C ILE A 195 -14.41 8.56 -3.72
N ASN A 196 -14.34 9.83 -4.14
CA ASN A 196 -13.10 10.63 -4.13
C ASN A 196 -12.85 11.30 -2.76
N ILE A 197 -13.22 10.62 -1.66
CA ILE A 197 -13.10 11.12 -0.28
C ILE A 197 -12.10 10.25 0.47
N TYR A 198 -10.91 10.81 0.75
CA TYR A 198 -9.83 10.12 1.47
C TYR A 198 -9.64 10.60 2.91
N ASP A 199 -10.41 11.60 3.36
CA ASP A 199 -10.34 12.09 4.73
C ASP A 199 -11.27 11.30 5.66
N LYS A 200 -10.72 10.84 6.78
CA LYS A 200 -11.44 10.13 7.85
C LYS A 200 -12.62 10.96 8.37
N LYS A 201 -12.50 12.29 8.46
CA LYS A 201 -13.61 13.16 8.89
C LYS A 201 -14.73 13.19 7.86
N ALA A 202 -14.40 13.26 6.58
CA ALA A 202 -15.38 13.30 5.51
C ALA A 202 -16.11 11.95 5.35
N ILE A 203 -15.42 10.81 5.50
CA ILE A 203 -16.09 9.48 5.58
C ILE A 203 -17.07 9.43 6.76
N PHE A 204 -16.68 9.99 7.91
CA PHE A 204 -17.56 10.04 9.07
C PHE A 204 -18.80 10.91 8.83
N ILE A 205 -18.65 12.06 8.16
CA ILE A 205 -19.78 12.93 7.76
C ILE A 205 -20.69 12.18 6.79
N TYR A 206 -20.13 11.50 5.79
CA TYR A 206 -20.89 10.73 4.83
C TYR A 206 -21.70 9.61 5.49
N LEU A 207 -21.09 8.83 6.39
CA LEU A 207 -21.82 7.82 7.17
C LEU A 207 -22.92 8.45 8.04
N LYS A 208 -22.69 9.66 8.56
CA LYS A 208 -23.68 10.39 9.34
C LYS A 208 -24.87 10.81 8.48
N GLU A 209 -24.63 11.29 7.26
CA GLU A 209 -25.66 11.66 6.29
C GLU A 209 -26.49 10.44 5.86
N MET A 210 -25.83 9.32 5.53
CA MET A 210 -26.51 8.08 5.14
C MET A 210 -27.40 7.49 6.25
N THR A 211 -26.96 7.59 7.50
CA THR A 211 -27.65 6.98 8.65
C THR A 211 -28.65 7.92 9.33
N GLY A 212 -28.57 9.23 9.06
CA GLY A 212 -29.36 10.26 9.73
C GLY A 212 -29.08 10.38 11.25
N MET A 213 -27.99 9.79 11.75
CA MET A 213 -27.70 9.74 13.18
C MET A 213 -26.97 10.98 13.68
N ASN A 214 -27.12 11.28 14.97
CA ASN A 214 -26.23 12.25 15.61
C ASN A 214 -24.84 11.64 15.88
N THR A 215 -23.84 12.51 16.09
CA THR A 215 -22.43 12.11 16.27
C THR A 215 -22.24 11.09 17.39
N LYS A 216 -22.93 11.26 18.53
CA LYS A 216 -22.82 10.34 19.68
C LYS A 216 -23.35 8.95 19.33
N GLN A 217 -24.53 8.88 18.72
CA GLN A 217 -25.17 7.63 18.32
C GLN A 217 -24.33 6.89 17.28
N LEU A 218 -23.79 7.60 16.29
CA LEU A 218 -22.95 7.01 15.26
C LEU A 218 -21.65 6.45 15.85
N CYS A 219 -20.97 7.21 16.71
CA CYS A 219 -19.75 6.75 17.38
C CYS A 219 -19.97 5.46 18.20
N VAL A 220 -21.06 5.36 18.96
CA VAL A 220 -21.37 4.18 19.76
C VAL A 220 -21.55 2.94 18.87
N ASN A 221 -22.29 3.06 17.76
CA ASN A 221 -22.53 1.95 16.85
C ASN A 221 -21.28 1.57 16.05
N ILE A 222 -20.50 2.53 15.55
CA ILE A 222 -19.21 2.27 14.89
C ILE A 222 -18.26 1.55 15.84
N ASN A 223 -18.18 1.93 17.12
CA ASN A 223 -17.31 1.25 18.08
C ASN A 223 -17.69 -0.22 18.30
N LYS A 224 -18.99 -0.57 18.29
CA LYS A 224 -19.46 -1.96 18.33
C LYS A 224 -19.03 -2.74 17.09
N ILE A 225 -19.18 -2.13 15.90
CA ILE A 225 -18.77 -2.73 14.63
C ILE A 225 -17.25 -2.89 14.58
N ARG A 226 -16.48 -1.92 15.08
CA ARG A 226 -15.01 -1.97 15.21
C ARG A 226 -14.56 -3.19 16.03
N ALA A 227 -15.27 -3.51 17.12
CA ALA A 227 -14.96 -4.70 17.91
C ALA A 227 -15.20 -6.00 17.12
N ARG A 228 -16.27 -6.06 16.29
CA ARG A 228 -16.55 -7.19 15.39
C ARG A 228 -15.47 -7.33 14.31
N TYR A 229 -15.10 -6.21 13.68
CA TYR A 229 -14.00 -6.13 12.72
C TYR A 229 -12.67 -6.60 13.31
N GLY A 230 -12.34 -6.20 14.54
CA GLY A 230 -11.13 -6.65 15.21
C GLY A 230 -11.06 -8.17 15.38
N ARG A 231 -12.19 -8.83 15.68
CA ARG A 231 -12.27 -10.29 15.75
C ARG A 231 -12.13 -10.95 14.38
N PHE A 232 -12.81 -10.43 13.37
CA PHE A 232 -12.66 -10.89 11.98
C PHE A 232 -11.20 -10.80 11.51
N LYS A 233 -10.58 -9.64 11.70
CA LYS A 233 -9.20 -9.40 11.27
C LYS A 233 -8.23 -10.39 11.92
N LYS A 234 -8.37 -10.64 13.22
CA LYS A 234 -7.54 -11.65 13.92
C LYS A 234 -7.71 -13.06 13.38
N ARG A 235 -8.95 -13.45 13.02
CA ARG A 235 -9.25 -14.74 12.40
C ARG A 235 -8.63 -14.85 11.00
N TYR A 236 -8.86 -13.86 10.15
CA TYR A 236 -8.27 -13.78 8.81
C TYR A 236 -6.74 -13.92 8.82
N HIS A 237 -6.05 -13.26 9.75
CA HIS A 237 -4.59 -13.35 9.85
C HIS A 237 -4.08 -14.68 10.43
N ARG A 238 -4.95 -15.46 11.10
CA ARG A 238 -4.60 -16.79 11.61
C ARG A 238 -4.73 -17.85 10.53
N ASP A 239 -5.73 -17.73 9.66
CA ASP A 239 -6.07 -18.76 8.68
C ASP A 239 -5.21 -18.65 7.39
N ILE A 240 -4.46 -17.55 7.22
CA ILE A 240 -3.58 -17.26 6.06
C ILE A 240 -2.08 -17.35 6.41
N VAL A 241 -1.72 -17.64 7.68
CA VAL A 241 -0.33 -17.85 8.13
C VAL A 241 -0.07 -19.33 8.42
#